data_AF-A0A015IKY7-F1
#
_entry.id   AF-A0A015IKY7-F1
#
_cell.length_a   1.000
_cell.length_b   1.000
_cell.length_c   1.000
_cell.angle_alpha   90.00
_cell.angle_beta   90.00
_cell.angle_gamma   90.00
#
_symmetry.space_group_name_H-M   'P 1'
#
loop_
_entity.id
_entity.type
_entity.pdbx_description
1 polymer ?
#
loop_
_entity_poly.entity_id
_entity_poly.type
_entity_poly.pdbx_seq_one_letter_code
_entity_poly.pdbx_strand_id
1 'polypeptide(L)'
;MDYVKLLEEILASGYINVIRFFKRAEFTFSQKKDAEKALFKSLKIIESKGGIHAVTAKRLLCNFDNFINTLSAQQYWSSLNVRAEKIATNTAQIILQEKEVIIYIS
;
A
#
# COMPACT_ATOMS: atom_id res chain seq x y z
N MET A 1 -6.62 2.60 11.77
CA MET A 1 -5.17 2.36 11.82
C MET A 1 -4.48 3.68 12.12
N ASP A 2 -3.56 3.73 13.10
CA ASP A 2 -2.73 4.91 13.32
C ASP A 2 -1.48 4.83 12.44
N TYR A 3 -1.51 5.53 11.31
CA TYR A 3 -0.41 5.52 10.34
C TYR A 3 0.85 6.22 10.84
N VAL A 4 0.72 7.18 11.76
CA VAL A 4 1.86 7.89 12.33
C VAL A 4 2.64 6.93 13.22
N LYS A 5 1.95 6.26 14.15
CA LYS A 5 2.56 5.26 15.04
C LYS A 5 3.18 4.11 14.25
N LEU A 6 2.47 3.59 13.24
CA LEU A 6 2.98 2.55 12.35
C LEU A 6 4.29 2.97 11.68
N LEU A 7 4.34 4.21 11.18
CA LEU A 7 5.52 4.73 10.49
C LEU A 7 6.68 4.96 11.46
N GLU A 8 6.43 5.49 12.66
CA GLU A 8 7.45 5.64 13.71
C GLU A 8 8.09 4.29 14.07
N GLU A 9 7.30 3.21 14.21
CA GLU A 9 7.84 1.86 14.43
C GLU A 9 8.75 1.38 13.28
N ILE A 10 8.39 1.70 12.04
CA ILE A 10 9.21 1.36 10.86
C ILE A 10 10.51 2.16 10.85
N LEU A 11 10.45 3.46 11.15
CA LEU A 11 11.62 4.32 11.23
C LEU A 11 12.58 3.87 12.36
N ALA A 12 12.04 3.46 13.51
CA ALA A 12 12.81 2.91 14.62
C ALA A 12 13.53 1.60 14.27
N SER A 13 13.01 0.82 13.31
CA SER A 13 13.63 -0.44 12.90
C SER A 13 14.93 -0.30 12.09
N GLY A 14 15.31 0.93 11.71
CA GLY A 14 16.51 1.22 10.90
C GLY A 14 16.41 0.80 9.42
N TYR A 15 15.50 -0.12 9.08
CA TYR A 15 15.22 -0.53 7.70
C TYR A 15 13.97 0.15 7.16
N ILE A 16 14.18 1.29 6.52
CA ILE A 16 13.11 2.15 5.99
C ILE A 16 12.77 1.73 4.57
N ASN A 17 11.60 1.14 4.39
CA ASN A 17 11.11 0.70 3.09
C ASN A 17 9.62 1.04 2.95
N VAL A 18 9.29 1.73 1.86
CA VAL A 18 7.92 2.16 1.54
C VAL A 18 6.94 0.99 1.45
N ILE A 19 7.37 -0.16 0.93
CA ILE A 19 6.56 -1.36 0.79
C ILE A 19 6.15 -1.90 2.16
N ARG A 20 7.03 -1.79 3.16
CA ARG A 20 6.73 -2.28 4.52
C ARG A 20 5.59 -1.48 5.14
N PHE A 21 5.55 -0.17 4.89
CA PHE A 21 4.44 0.67 5.31
C PHE A 21 3.15 0.26 4.60
N PHE A 22 3.16 0.17 3.27
CA PHE A 22 1.95 -0.18 2.50
C PHE A 22 1.40 -1.57 2.87
N LYS A 23 2.29 -2.54 3.06
CA LYS A 23 1.93 -3.90 3.44
C LYS A 23 1.35 -3.98 4.85
N ARG A 24 1.96 -3.33 5.84
CA ARG A 24 1.46 -3.34 7.24
C ARG A 24 0.18 -2.51 7.41
N ALA A 25 -0.01 -1.52 6.56
CA ALA A 25 -1.24 -0.73 6.48
C ALA A 25 -2.37 -1.42 5.68
N GLU A 26 -2.08 -2.59 5.09
CA GLU A 26 -3.04 -3.44 4.37
C GLU A 26 -3.73 -2.75 3.19
N PHE A 27 -3.03 -1.82 2.51
CA PHE A 27 -3.58 -1.18 1.32
C PHE A 27 -3.71 -2.15 0.15
N THR A 28 -4.84 -2.07 -0.56
CA THR A 28 -5.06 -2.78 -1.81
C THR A 28 -4.57 -1.96 -3.01
N PHE A 29 -4.49 -2.60 -4.20
CA PHE A 29 -4.04 -1.90 -5.41
C PHE A 29 -4.89 -0.67 -5.75
N SER A 30 -6.22 -0.75 -5.60
CA SER A 30 -7.14 0.36 -5.87
C SER A 30 -6.89 1.57 -4.96
N GLN A 31 -6.27 1.34 -3.79
CA GLN A 31 -5.97 2.35 -2.79
C GLN A 31 -4.55 2.89 -2.88
N LYS A 32 -3.79 2.60 -3.96
CA LYS A 32 -2.40 3.07 -4.12
C LYS A 32 -2.23 4.57 -3.83
N LYS A 33 -3.08 5.41 -4.42
CA LYS A 33 -3.03 6.87 -4.22
C LYS A 33 -3.32 7.27 -2.77
N ASP A 34 -4.21 6.56 -2.09
CA ASP A 34 -4.53 6.82 -0.69
C ASP A 34 -3.41 6.36 0.24
N ALA A 35 -2.73 5.26 -0.11
CA ALA A 35 -1.54 4.78 0.58
C ALA A 35 -0.39 5.81 0.51
N GLU A 36 -0.14 6.36 -0.66
CA GLU A 36 0.85 7.42 -0.87
C GLU A 36 0.51 8.68 -0.06
N LYS A 37 -0.75 9.12 -0.09
CA LYS A 37 -1.24 10.25 0.73
C LYS A 37 -1.09 9.98 2.22
N ALA A 38 -1.43 8.78 2.68
CA ALA A 38 -1.34 8.40 4.09
C ALA A 38 0.13 8.42 4.57
N LEU A 39 1.04 7.90 3.76
CA LEU A 39 2.48 7.95 4.05
C LEU A 39 2.98 9.39 4.11
N PHE A 40 2.65 10.21 3.11
CA PHE A 40 3.06 11.61 3.04
C PHE A 40 2.57 12.42 4.25
N LYS A 41 1.28 12.28 4.60
CA LYS A 41 0.70 12.94 5.78
C LYS A 41 1.39 12.48 7.07
N SER A 42 1.66 11.19 7.19
CA SER A 42 2.33 10.64 8.39
C SER A 42 3.75 11.17 8.52
N LEU A 43 4.51 11.24 7.42
CA LEU A 43 5.84 11.83 7.40
C LEU A 43 5.81 13.31 7.81
N LYS A 44 4.87 14.10 7.29
CA LYS A 44 4.71 15.52 7.68
C LYS A 44 4.42 15.68 9.16
N ILE A 45 3.57 14.84 9.72
CA ILE A 45 3.27 14.87 11.16
C ILE A 45 4.52 14.56 11.96
N ILE A 46 5.27 13.50 11.61
CA ILE A 46 6.51 13.12 12.31
C ILE A 46 7.58 14.22 12.20
N GLU A 47 7.75 14.82 11.03
CA GLU A 47 8.66 15.96 10.86
C GLU A 47 8.26 17.12 11.79
N SER A 48 6.98 17.50 11.78
CA SER A 48 6.49 18.66 12.54
C SER A 48 6.53 18.48 14.06
N LYS A 49 6.34 17.24 14.56
CA LYS A 49 6.41 16.94 16.00
C LYS A 49 7.84 17.07 16.55
N GLY A 50 8.86 17.02 15.69
CA GLY A 50 10.25 16.96 16.11
C GLY A 50 10.63 15.60 16.72
N GLY A 51 11.84 15.50 17.27
CA GLY A 51 12.37 14.29 17.90
C GLY A 51 13.23 13.41 17.00
N ILE A 52 13.49 12.18 17.46
CA ILE A 52 14.54 11.30 16.91
C ILE A 52 14.32 10.92 15.43
N HIS A 53 13.07 10.91 14.96
CA HIS A 53 12.72 10.53 13.59
C HIS A 53 12.45 11.71 12.66
N ALA A 54 12.43 12.94 13.17
CA ALA A 54 12.05 14.12 12.39
C ALA A 54 13.03 14.41 11.24
N VAL A 55 14.33 14.28 11.47
CA VAL A 55 15.37 14.48 10.44
C VAL A 55 15.20 13.46 9.31
N THR A 56 14.95 12.20 9.66
CA THR A 56 14.70 11.14 8.69
C THR A 56 13.41 11.38 7.92
N ALA A 57 12.34 11.77 8.60
CA ALA A 57 11.07 12.10 7.96
C ALA A 57 11.21 13.25 6.96
N LYS A 58 11.93 14.32 7.33
CA LYS A 58 12.27 15.43 6.44
C LYS A 58 13.04 14.96 5.20
N ARG A 59 14.07 14.13 5.37
CA ARG A 59 14.84 13.59 4.24
C ARG A 59 13.99 12.78 3.27
N LEU A 60 13.06 11.97 3.81
CA LEU A 60 12.13 11.19 3.00
C LEU A 60 11.11 12.08 2.29
N LEU A 61 10.63 13.15 2.92
CA LEU A 61 9.74 14.13 2.30
C LEU A 61 10.41 14.87 1.15
N CYS A 62 11.66 15.31 1.31
CA CYS A 62 12.42 15.99 0.25
C CYS A 62 12.62 15.10 -0.99
N ASN A 63 12.69 13.78 -0.81
CA ASN A 63 12.88 12.81 -1.88
C ASN A 63 11.67 11.89 -2.06
N PHE A 64 10.46 12.39 -1.75
CA PHE A 64 9.28 11.55 -1.61
C PHE A 64 8.95 10.79 -2.90
N ASP A 65 8.95 11.49 -4.04
CA ASP A 65 8.63 10.89 -5.33
C ASP A 65 9.60 9.76 -5.68
N ASN A 66 10.90 9.95 -5.44
CA ASN A 66 11.90 8.91 -5.64
C ASN A 66 11.71 7.74 -4.67
N PHE A 67 11.34 8.04 -3.42
CA PHE A 67 11.13 7.05 -2.39
C PHE A 67 9.94 6.13 -2.68
N ILE A 68 8.83 6.67 -3.18
CA ILE A 68 7.63 5.88 -3.52
C ILE A 68 7.71 5.21 -4.89
N ASN A 69 8.54 5.72 -5.81
CA ASN A 69 8.67 5.22 -7.19
C ASN A 69 9.90 4.33 -7.41
N THR A 70 10.49 3.77 -6.35
CA THR A 70 11.54 2.75 -6.52
C THR A 70 11.05 1.56 -7.34
N LEU A 71 11.95 0.89 -8.06
CA LEU A 71 11.62 -0.30 -8.86
C LEU A 71 10.88 -1.36 -8.02
N SER A 72 11.33 -1.61 -6.79
CA SER A 72 10.69 -2.55 -5.89
C SER A 72 9.26 -2.13 -5.51
N ALA A 73 9.01 -0.83 -5.30
CA ALA A 73 7.67 -0.33 -5.01
C ALA A 73 6.74 -0.44 -6.22
N GLN A 74 7.26 -0.19 -7.43
CA GLN A 74 6.51 -0.41 -8.66
C GLN A 74 6.14 -1.89 -8.85
N GLN A 75 7.12 -2.78 -8.67
CA GLN A 75 6.89 -4.23 -8.73
C GLN A 75 5.86 -4.70 -7.69
N TYR A 76 5.92 -4.17 -6.46
CA TYR A 76 4.95 -4.46 -5.42
C TYR A 76 3.53 -4.09 -5.86
N TRP A 77 3.31 -2.86 -6.35
CA TRP A 77 2.00 -2.44 -6.82
C TRP A 77 1.52 -3.27 -8.02
N SER A 78 2.40 -3.56 -8.98
CA SER A 78 2.06 -4.43 -10.12
C SER A 78 1.63 -5.82 -9.66
N SER A 79 2.29 -6.39 -8.64
CA SER A 79 1.92 -7.70 -8.08
C SER A 79 0.53 -7.69 -7.44
N LEU A 80 0.17 -6.59 -6.75
CA LEU A 80 -1.16 -6.43 -6.17
C LEU A 80 -2.23 -6.28 -7.26
N ASN A 81 -1.91 -5.57 -8.35
CA ASN A 81 -2.82 -5.44 -9.48
C ASN A 81 -3.13 -6.80 -10.12
N VAL A 82 -2.09 -7.56 -10.47
CA VAL A 82 -2.24 -8.90 -11.05
C VAL A 82 -3.06 -9.81 -10.14
N ARG A 83 -2.84 -9.74 -8.82
CA ARG A 83 -3.63 -10.50 -7.84
C ARG A 83 -5.09 -10.08 -7.84
N ALA A 84 -5.39 -8.78 -7.88
CA ALA A 84 -6.75 -8.27 -7.91
C ALA A 84 -7.49 -8.73 -9.19
N GLU A 85 -6.84 -8.61 -10.36
CA GLU A 85 -7.37 -9.06 -11.65
C GLU A 85 -7.64 -10.57 -11.67
N LYS A 86 -6.72 -11.37 -11.12
CA LYS A 86 -6.91 -12.82 -11.01
C LYS A 86 -8.11 -13.18 -10.13
N ILE A 87 -8.28 -12.49 -8.99
CA ILE A 87 -9.43 -12.71 -8.11
C ILE A 87 -10.72 -12.35 -8.84
N ALA A 88 -10.78 -11.18 -9.48
CA ALA A 88 -11.95 -10.74 -10.23
C ALA A 88 -12.33 -11.72 -11.35
N THR A 89 -11.34 -12.21 -12.10
CA THR A 89 -11.53 -13.20 -13.16
C THR A 89 -12.09 -14.51 -12.62
N ASN A 90 -11.50 -15.04 -11.54
CA ASN A 90 -11.97 -16.28 -10.92
C ASN A 90 -13.39 -16.14 -10.38
N THR A 91 -13.71 -15.02 -9.73
CA THR A 91 -15.08 -14.74 -9.24
C THR A 91 -16.07 -14.69 -10.39
N ALA A 92 -15.73 -14.03 -11.51
CA ALA A 92 -16.58 -13.98 -12.68
C ALA A 92 -16.85 -15.38 -13.28
N GLN A 93 -15.81 -16.24 -13.34
CA GLN A 93 -15.95 -17.63 -13.81
C GLN A 93 -16.88 -18.46 -12.92
N ILE A 94 -16.75 -18.35 -11.59
CA ILE A 94 -17.63 -19.04 -10.64
C ILE A 94 -19.09 -18.61 -10.85
N ILE A 95 -19.34 -17.30 -10.95
CA ILE A 95 -20.69 -16.77 -11.17
C ILE A 95 -21.28 -17.27 -12.50
N LEU A 96 -20.47 -17.37 -13.56
CA LEU A 96 -20.91 -17.90 -14.85
C LEU A 96 -21.31 -19.38 -14.74
N GLN A 97 -20.49 -20.19 -14.08
CA GLN A 97 -20.77 -21.62 -13.86
C GLN A 97 -22.07 -21.83 -13.07
N GLU A 98 -22.31 -21.07 -12.00
CA GLU A 98 -23.54 -21.16 -11.21
C GLU A 98 -24.79 -20.79 -12.05
N LYS A 99 -24.69 -19.78 -12.91
CA LYS A 99 -25.79 -19.36 -13.78
C LYS A 99 -26.11 -20.39 -14.86
N GLU A 100 -25.09 -21.00 -15.47
CA GLU A 100 -25.28 -22.06 -16.45
C GLU A 100 -26.00 -23.26 -15.82
N VAL A 101 -25.61 -23.65 -14.60
CA VAL A 101 -26.26 -24.74 -13.86
C VAL A 101 -27.75 -24.46 -13.63
N ILE A 102 -28.14 -23.23 -13.27
CA ILE A 102 -29.56 -22.88 -13.07
C ILE A 102 -30.38 -23.01 -14.37
N ILE A 103 -29.82 -22.59 -15.51
CA ILE A 103 -30.51 -22.66 -16.81
C ILE A 103 -30.76 -24.12 -17.24
N TYR A 104 -29.84 -25.03 -16.95
CA TYR A 104 -29.99 -26.45 -17.32
C TYR A 104 -30.95 -27.25 -16.42
N ILE A 105 -31.34 -26.74 -15.25
CA ILE A 105 -32.23 -27.42 -14.30
C ILE A 105 -33.67 -26.85 -14.37
N SER A 106 -33.89 -25.80 -15.18
CA SER A 106 -35.20 -25.15 -15.40
C SER A 106 -35.90 -25.70 -16.63
#